data_AF-A0A1H3K4M9-F1
#
_entry.id   AF-A0A1H3K4M9-F1
#
_cell.length_a   1.000
_cell.length_b   1.000
_cell.length_c   1.000
_cell.angle_alpha   90.00
_cell.angle_beta   90.00
_cell.angle_gamma   90.00
#
_symmetry.space_group_name_H-M   'P 1'
#
loop_
_entity.id
_entity.type
_entity.pdbx_description
1 polymer ?
#
loop_
_entity_poly.entity_id
_entity_poly.type
_entity_poly.pdbx_seq_one_letter_code
_entity_poly.pdbx_strand_id
1 'polypeptide(L)'
;MELIIRKAHVSDAEKLLDYGRNIAEESPFLIITPEEMRAEDITSEENWIKSFESGGNVLLVAEIEGEIVGSLVIVRSVLVSVILERWGLRFENRTGIRRLELN
;
A
#
# COMPACT_ATOMS: atom_id res chain seq x y z
N MET A 1 -8.69 13.81 20.34
CA MET A 1 -8.58 12.77 19.30
C MET A 1 -7.89 13.39 18.10
N GLU A 2 -6.66 12.95 17.85
CA GLU A 2 -5.83 13.39 16.72
C GLU A 2 -5.65 12.21 15.77
N LEU A 3 -5.86 12.45 14.47
CA LEU A 3 -5.67 11.45 13.42
C LEU A 3 -4.32 11.71 12.75
N ILE A 4 -3.45 10.72 12.76
CA ILE A 4 -2.14 10.77 12.09
C ILE A 4 -2.20 9.84 10.88
N ILE A 5 -1.90 10.37 9.69
CA ILE A 5 -1.72 9.57 8.47
C ILE A 5 -0.25 9.59 8.11
N ARG A 6 0.37 8.40 8.07
CA ARG A 6 1.80 8.23 7.79
C ARG A 6 2.06 6.97 6.99
N LYS A 7 3.27 6.85 6.44
CA LYS A 7 3.73 5.57 5.89
C LYS A 7 3.81 4.53 7.01
N ALA A 8 3.48 3.29 6.68
CA ALA A 8 3.76 2.16 7.55
C ALA A 8 5.27 1.99 7.71
N HIS A 9 5.68 1.56 8.89
CA HIS A 9 7.03 1.15 9.22
C HIS A 9 6.99 -0.32 9.67
N VAL A 10 8.10 -1.05 9.55
CA VAL A 10 8.19 -2.46 9.96
C VAL A 10 7.74 -2.69 11.40
N SER A 11 8.00 -1.72 12.29
CA SER A 11 7.56 -1.78 13.69
C SER A 11 6.04 -1.73 13.88
N ASP A 12 5.28 -1.42 12.83
CA ASP A 12 3.80 -1.43 12.87
C ASP A 12 3.21 -2.83 12.67
N ALA A 13 4.02 -3.84 12.33
CA ALA A 13 3.55 -5.18 11.95
C ALA A 13 2.57 -5.78 12.96
N GLU A 14 2.89 -5.73 14.26
CA GLU A 14 2.00 -6.26 15.29
C GLU A 14 0.64 -5.54 15.32
N LYS A 15 0.65 -4.20 15.28
CA LYS A 15 -0.58 -3.38 15.29
C LYS A 15 -1.41 -3.55 14.01
N LEU A 16 -0.75 -3.68 12.86
CA LEU A 16 -1.42 -3.92 11.58
C LEU A 16 -2.06 -5.30 11.54
N LEU A 17 -1.39 -6.31 12.09
CA LEU A 17 -1.90 -7.67 12.18
C LEU A 17 -3.12 -7.74 13.11
N ASP A 18 -3.08 -7.04 14.25
CA ASP A 18 -4.22 -6.95 15.16
C ASP A 18 -5.40 -6.19 14.53
N TYR A 19 -5.13 -5.07 13.86
CA TYR A 19 -6.14 -4.38 13.06
C TYR A 19 -6.75 -5.29 11.99
N GLY A 20 -5.91 -6.04 11.25
CA GLY A 20 -6.30 -6.99 10.22
C GLY A 20 -7.24 -8.08 10.73
N ARG A 21 -6.93 -8.65 11.90
CA ARG A 21 -7.77 -9.65 12.57
C ARG A 21 -9.15 -9.09 12.92
N ASN A 22 -9.19 -7.89 13.50
CA ASN A 22 -10.45 -7.23 13.86
C ASN A 22 -11.33 -7.00 12.63
N ILE A 23 -10.77 -6.43 11.56
CA ILE A 23 -11.58 -6.12 10.36
C ILE A 23 -12.03 -7.37 9.60
N ALA A 24 -11.26 -8.46 9.67
CA ALA A 24 -11.64 -9.73 9.05
C ALA A 24 -12.87 -10.33 9.73
N GLU A 25 -12.98 -10.21 11.05
CA GLU A 25 -14.16 -10.66 11.80
C GLU A 25 -15.39 -9.77 11.56
N GLU A 26 -15.20 -8.47 11.33
CA GLU A 26 -16.28 -7.50 11.16
C GLU A 26 -16.87 -7.45 9.75
N SER A 27 -16.06 -7.72 8.72
CA SER A 27 -16.40 -7.44 7.33
C SER A 27 -16.41 -8.69 6.43
N PRO A 28 -17.57 -9.08 5.87
CA PRO A 28 -17.65 -10.18 4.90
C PRO A 28 -17.17 -9.77 3.50
N PHE A 29 -16.68 -8.54 3.32
CA PHE A 29 -16.27 -8.00 2.01
C PHE A 29 -14.77 -8.09 1.77
N LEU A 30 -13.99 -8.53 2.76
CA LEU A 30 -12.57 -8.77 2.57
C LEU A 30 -12.35 -10.03 1.74
N ILE A 31 -11.28 -10.03 0.96
CA ILE A 31 -10.85 -11.19 0.17
C ILE A 31 -10.29 -12.28 1.09
N ILE A 32 -9.71 -11.87 2.22
CA ILE A 32 -9.16 -12.76 3.25
C ILE A 32 -10.23 -13.14 4.27
N THR A 33 -10.29 -14.42 4.61
CA THR A 33 -11.20 -14.93 5.65
C THR A 33 -10.63 -14.71 7.06
N PRO A 34 -11.47 -14.70 8.12
CA PRO A 34 -11.00 -14.65 9.50
C PRO A 34 -10.03 -15.79 9.86
N GLU A 35 -10.24 -16.99 9.31
CA GLU A 35 -9.36 -18.15 9.51
C GLU A 35 -7.99 -17.94 8.88
N GLU A 36 -7.95 -17.45 7.64
CA GLU A 36 -6.70 -17.14 6.94
C GLU A 36 -5.93 -16.01 7.65
N MET A 37 -6.62 -14.93 8.06
CA MET A 37 -6.00 -13.83 8.80
C MET A 37 -5.43 -14.27 10.16
N ARG A 38 -6.03 -15.27 10.82
CA ARG A 38 -5.51 -15.84 12.08
C ARG A 38 -4.25 -16.69 11.88
N ALA A 39 -4.02 -17.22 10.68
CA ALA A 39 -2.82 -17.99 10.37
C ALA A 39 -1.60 -17.11 10.09
N GLU A 40 -1.80 -15.82 9.81
CA GLU A 40 -0.72 -14.86 9.60
C GLU A 40 0.03 -14.54 10.89
N ASP A 41 1.35 -14.38 10.76
CA ASP A 41 2.27 -14.05 11.85
C ASP A 41 2.97 -12.71 11.62
N ILE A 42 3.62 -12.21 12.68
CA ILE A 42 4.33 -10.93 12.65
C ILE A 42 5.42 -10.92 11.58
N THR A 43 6.09 -12.05 11.32
CA THR A 43 7.18 -12.12 10.34
C THR A 43 6.66 -11.96 8.91
N SER A 44 5.54 -12.61 8.58
CA SER A 44 4.83 -12.43 7.31
C SER A 44 4.40 -10.98 7.12
N GLU A 45 3.82 -10.37 8.16
CA GLU A 45 3.36 -8.98 8.11
C GLU A 45 4.52 -7.99 7.95
N GLU A 46 5.64 -8.19 8.67
CA GLU A 46 6.85 -7.40 8.46
C GLU A 46 7.37 -7.50 7.03
N ASN A 47 7.37 -8.70 6.45
CA ASN A 47 7.80 -8.92 5.06
C ASN A 47 6.85 -8.26 4.07
N TRP A 48 5.55 -8.29 4.34
CA TRP A 48 4.56 -7.59 3.55
C TRP A 48 4.79 -6.08 3.58
N ILE A 49 5.01 -5.47 4.76
CA ILE A 49 5.34 -4.04 4.90
C ILE A 49 6.62 -3.69 4.12
N LYS A 50 7.69 -4.49 4.28
CA LYS A 50 8.97 -4.29 3.56
C LYS A 50 8.79 -4.34 2.04
N SER A 51 7.82 -5.12 1.53
CA SER A 51 7.56 -5.19 0.08
C SER A 51 7.19 -3.84 -0.54
N PHE A 52 6.58 -2.94 0.25
CA PHE A 52 6.19 -1.59 -0.18
C PHE A 52 7.35 -0.60 -0.24
N GLU A 53 8.49 -0.92 0.35
CA GLU A 53 9.70 -0.07 0.28
C GLU A 53 10.32 -0.09 -1.13
N SER A 54 10.00 -1.12 -1.92
CA SER A 54 10.53 -1.32 -3.27
C SER A 54 9.48 -1.03 -4.35
N GLY A 55 9.89 -0.49 -5.49
CA GLY A 55 9.03 -0.40 -6.69
C GLY A 55 8.03 0.77 -6.75
N GLY A 56 7.98 1.64 -5.74
CA GLY A 56 7.10 2.82 -5.74
C GLY A 56 5.65 2.52 -5.33
N ASN A 57 5.42 1.36 -4.71
CA ASN A 57 4.20 1.10 -3.97
C ASN A 57 4.19 1.93 -2.66
N VAL A 58 3.02 2.12 -2.06
CA VAL A 58 2.87 2.86 -0.81
C VAL A 58 1.87 2.13 0.08
N LEU A 59 2.28 1.86 1.30
CA LEU A 59 1.40 1.47 2.40
C LEU A 59 1.29 2.63 3.38
N LEU A 60 0.10 3.16 3.56
CA LEU A 60 -0.21 4.18 4.56
C LEU A 60 -1.03 3.56 5.70
N VAL A 61 -0.83 4.08 6.90
CA VAL A 61 -1.61 3.77 8.09
C VAL A 61 -2.25 5.03 8.64
N ALA A 62 -3.47 4.86 9.16
CA ALA A 62 -4.19 5.83 9.95
C ALA A 62 -4.08 5.44 11.42
N GLU A 63 -3.57 6.34 12.25
CA GLU A 63 -3.30 6.10 13.67
C GLU A 63 -4.07 7.09 14.54
N ILE A 64 -4.71 6.60 15.61
CA ILE A 64 -5.34 7.38 16.66
C ILE A 64 -4.84 6.84 18.00
N GLU A 65 -4.25 7.71 18.83
CA GLU A 65 -3.82 7.35 20.20
C GLU A 65 -2.85 6.15 20.27
N GLY A 66 -2.02 5.96 19.24
CA GLY A 66 -1.07 4.85 19.16
C GLY A 66 -1.62 3.61 18.46
N GLU A 67 -2.92 3.55 18.18
CA GLU A 67 -3.59 2.40 17.57
C GLU A 67 -3.83 2.61 16.07
N ILE A 68 -3.61 1.57 15.28
CA ILE A 68 -3.89 1.60 13.85
C ILE A 68 -5.38 1.34 13.64
N VAL A 69 -6.07 2.33 13.09
CA VAL A 69 -7.51 2.30 12.84
C VAL A 69 -7.86 2.16 11.35
N GLY A 70 -6.84 2.08 10.50
CA GLY A 70 -7.02 1.96 9.05
C GLY A 70 -5.71 1.80 8.30
N SER A 71 -5.78 1.21 7.12
CA SER A 71 -4.67 1.11 6.17
C SER A 71 -5.12 1.43 4.75
N LEU A 72 -4.19 1.95 3.94
CA LEU A 72 -4.40 2.19 2.52
C LEU A 72 -3.21 1.66 1.73
N VAL A 73 -3.51 0.80 0.76
CA VAL A 73 -2.53 0.20 -0.14
C VAL A 73 -2.63 0.87 -1.51
N ILE A 74 -1.52 1.42 -1.99
CA ILE A 74 -1.38 1.93 -3.35
C ILE A 74 -0.29 1.12 -4.05
N VAL A 75 -0.67 0.35 -5.06
CA VAL A 75 0.26 -0.42 -5.88
C VAL A 75 0.52 0.32 -7.19
N ARG A 76 1.79 0.56 -7.52
CA ARG A 76 2.18 1.19 -8.77
C ARG A 76 2.01 0.21 -9.92
N SER A 77 1.13 0.54 -10.86
CA SER A 77 1.01 -0.23 -12.10
C SER A 77 2.15 0.11 -13.06
N VAL A 78 2.86 -0.91 -13.54
CA VAL A 78 3.87 -0.80 -14.60
C VAL A 78 3.28 -0.83 -16.00
N LEU A 79 1.96 -1.07 -16.16
CA LEU A 79 1.32 -1.21 -17.46
C LEU A 79 1.51 0.05 -18.34
N VAL A 80 1.41 1.23 -17.74
CA VAL A 80 1.60 2.51 -18.44
C VAL A 80 3.06 2.65 -18.88
N SER A 81 4.02 2.31 -18.03
CA SER A 81 5.44 2.37 -18.38
C SER A 81 5.79 1.42 -19.53
N VAL A 82 5.28 0.19 -19.50
CA VAL A 82 5.52 -0.82 -20.54
C VAL A 82 4.91 -0.43 -21.88
N ILE A 83 3.68 0.10 -21.86
CA ILE A 83 3.02 0.58 -23.09
C ILE A 83 3.81 1.75 -23.67
N LEU A 84 4.24 2.71 -22.86
CA LEU A 84 5.00 3.86 -23.34
C LEU A 84 6.36 3.45 -23.92
N GLU A 85 7.11 2.58 -23.23
CA GLU A 85 8.38 2.04 -23.74
C GLU A 85 8.21 1.31 -25.07
N ARG A 86 7.15 0.49 -25.20
CA ARG A 86 6.83 -0.21 -26.43
C ARG A 86 6.52 0.74 -27.60
N TRP A 87 6.06 1.95 -27.31
CA TRP A 87 5.75 3.00 -28.30
C TRP A 87 6.88 4.03 -28.44
N GLY A 88 8.05 3.79 -27.83
CA GLY A 88 9.20 4.69 -27.88
C GLY A 88 9.03 5.99 -27.09
N LEU A 89 8.04 6.05 -26.20
CA LEU A 89 7.74 7.21 -25.36
C LEU A 89 8.34 7.00 -23.97
N ARG A 90 9.03 8.01 -23.44
CA ARG A 90 9.59 7.97 -22.07
C ARG A 90 8.96 9.07 -21.24
N PHE A 91 8.44 8.70 -20.07
CA PHE A 91 8.02 9.69 -19.07
C PHE A 91 9.28 10.29 -18.44
N GLU A 92 9.72 11.46 -18.91
CA GLU A 92 10.60 12.30 -18.10
C GLU A 92 9.74 12.99 -17.05
N ASN A 93 10.01 12.68 -15.79
CA ASN A 93 9.34 13.31 -14.65
C ASN A 93 9.84 14.77 -14.56
N ARG A 94 9.22 15.67 -15.31
CA ARG A 94 9.34 17.12 -15.12
C ARG A 94 7.95 17.67 -14.85
N THR A 95 7.82 18.28 -13.69
CA THR A 95 6.77 19.24 -13.35
C THR A 95 6.71 20.32 -14.46
N GLY A 96 5.87 20.10 -15.47
CA GLY A 96 5.75 21.02 -16.60
C GLY A 96 5.16 20.34 -17.83
N ILE A 97 3.84 20.45 -17.98
CA ILE A 97 3.12 20.01 -19.17
C ILE A 97 3.72 20.69 -20.41
N ARG A 98 4.24 19.91 -21.36
CA ARG A 98 4.43 20.36 -22.74
C ARG A 98 3.63 19.46 -23.68
N ARG A 99 2.83 20.13 -24.52
CA ARG A 99 2.06 19.56 -25.64
C ARG A 99 3.02 18.93 -26.65
N LEU A 100 2.78 17.66 -27.00
CA LEU A 100 3.46 16.99 -28.10
C LEU A 100 2.90 17.48 -29.43
N GLU A 101 3.74 18.07 -30.27
CA GLU A 101 3.46 18.21 -31.70
C GLU A 101 3.88 16.90 -32.39
N LEU A 102 2.98 16.36 -33.20
CA LEU A 102 3.22 15.18 -34.03
C LEU A 102 3.79 15.65 -35.38
N ASN A 103 4.89 15.04 -35.82
CA ASN A 103 5.37 15.14 -37.20
C ASN A 103 4.50 14.29 -38.13
#